data_AF-A0A428GKZ8-F1
#
_entry.id   AF-A0A428GKZ8-F1
#
_cell.length_a   1.000
_cell.length_b   1.000
_cell.length_c   1.000
_cell.angle_alpha   90.00
_cell.angle_beta   90.00
_cell.angle_gamma   90.00
#
_symmetry.space_group_name_H-M   'P 1'
#
loop_
_entity.id
_entity.type
_entity.pdbx_description
1 polymer ?
#
loop_
_entity_poly.entity_id
_entity_poly.type
_entity_poly.pdbx_seq_one_letter_code
_entity_poly.pdbx_strand_id
1 'polypeptide(L)'
;MSKKPNQNHLDYWSGRSDEIFRYLDRKDIDFFAELNKIYQEQANEMQKAFYDFVSKYSENGSMSYQEALQRLKGTDLSDYRENARKYREQAEKDPELLKRLNEQYATARATRLESLQLDMLFRAGIARGLIADKFESYLQKMALMSYKKSMSGRTGTINEPALKELVKTPFNGYNYSQQLWGNTDNLVKDLKKVLKAGFVRGDHPRTMARDLAQKYKVANSRAETLVRTDGTMIVNRSAIQRYKDAGLKYYRILVHLDNRTTEICKRIHAEDKRYLIDEMQAGVNAPPFHFNCRSGVIPDEKELNGSVENNPDEVYNLSKRDGTAEYYSEQLLDRISKIEPKVTSDMQRIAGKNELVGLEFRKKTAESLARKIKTDSQIENISLSKAAGKINDALRYTTIFNPDTFEKEYQEMTQRLIEGGYKIVKVKNTWLMNGPYKGVNTVLEKDGINFEMQYHTQESFELKNGPLHELYEKYRDASTSNQERMKLFKKMLDLNKGLDIPRNIERVK
;
A
#
# COMPACT_ATOMS: atom_id res chain seq x y z
N MET A 1 -25.28 -44.37 14.62
CA MET A 1 -24.51 -43.50 15.53
C MET A 1 -24.17 -42.22 14.80
N SER A 2 -24.77 -41.10 15.22
CA SER A 2 -24.57 -39.78 14.62
C SER A 2 -23.13 -39.30 14.85
N LYS A 3 -22.34 -39.18 13.77
CA LYS A 3 -21.03 -38.53 13.83
C LYS A 3 -21.28 -37.03 14.04
N LYS A 4 -20.95 -36.51 15.24
CA LYS A 4 -20.87 -35.06 15.48
C LYS A 4 -19.91 -34.44 14.46
N PRO A 5 -20.33 -33.49 13.62
CA PRO A 5 -19.43 -32.80 12.71
C PRO A 5 -18.69 -31.65 13.45
N ASN A 6 -17.43 -31.42 13.08
CA ASN A 6 -16.79 -30.10 13.00
C ASN A 6 -16.48 -29.20 14.21
N GLN A 7 -16.42 -29.67 15.47
CA GLN A 7 -16.00 -28.77 16.57
C GLN A 7 -14.57 -28.20 16.41
N ASN A 8 -13.60 -28.98 15.92
CA ASN A 8 -12.20 -28.52 15.82
C ASN A 8 -11.92 -27.40 14.78
N HIS A 9 -12.81 -27.19 13.81
CA HIS A 9 -12.55 -26.29 12.68
C HIS A 9 -13.10 -24.87 12.93
N LEU A 10 -14.35 -24.76 13.43
CA LEU A 10 -14.88 -23.49 13.95
C LEU A 10 -13.99 -22.94 15.08
N ASP A 11 -13.55 -23.80 16.00
CA ASP A 11 -12.69 -23.41 17.12
C ASP A 11 -11.35 -22.81 16.63
N TYR A 12 -10.80 -23.35 15.53
CA TYR A 12 -9.57 -22.83 14.92
C TYR A 12 -9.76 -21.44 14.29
N TRP A 13 -10.80 -21.25 13.48
CA TRP A 13 -11.05 -19.95 12.82
C TRP A 13 -11.55 -18.89 13.80
N SER A 14 -12.35 -19.29 14.78
CA SER A 14 -12.73 -18.43 15.90
C SER A 14 -11.51 -18.00 16.70
N GLY A 15 -10.65 -18.95 17.09
CA GLY A 15 -9.42 -18.66 17.83
C GLY A 15 -8.46 -17.73 17.07
N ARG A 16 -8.35 -17.89 15.75
CA ARG A 16 -7.58 -16.98 14.90
C ARG A 16 -8.17 -15.58 14.84
N SER A 17 -9.48 -15.46 14.60
CA SER A 17 -10.14 -14.16 14.57
C SER A 17 -9.98 -13.45 15.91
N ASP A 18 -10.16 -14.17 17.02
CA ASP A 18 -9.92 -13.65 18.37
C ASP A 18 -8.48 -13.17 18.57
N GLU A 19 -7.47 -13.87 18.03
CA GLU A 19 -6.07 -13.43 18.10
C GLU A 19 -5.86 -12.09 17.36
N ILE A 20 -6.45 -11.94 16.18
CA ILE A 20 -6.38 -10.71 15.37
C ILE A 20 -7.04 -9.55 16.12
N PHE A 21 -8.25 -9.74 16.66
CA PHE A 21 -8.96 -8.70 17.39
C PHE A 21 -8.31 -8.37 18.73
N ARG A 22 -7.74 -9.34 19.47
CA ARG A 22 -6.93 -9.06 20.67
C ARG A 22 -5.69 -8.24 20.34
N TYR A 23 -5.06 -8.48 19.19
CA TYR A 23 -3.95 -7.67 18.73
C TYR A 23 -4.40 -6.24 18.40
N LEU A 24 -5.52 -6.10 17.68
CA LEU A 24 -6.14 -4.81 17.37
C LEU A 24 -6.45 -4.03 18.67
N ASP A 25 -7.15 -4.65 19.62
CA ASP A 25 -7.54 -4.02 20.90
C ASP A 25 -6.33 -3.51 21.70
N ARG A 26 -5.21 -4.24 21.70
CA ARG A 26 -3.97 -3.78 22.34
C ARG A 26 -3.40 -2.55 21.65
N LYS A 27 -3.44 -2.53 20.31
CA LYS A 27 -2.91 -1.42 19.51
C LYS A 27 -3.83 -0.20 19.52
N ASP A 28 -5.13 -0.40 19.67
CA ASP A 28 -6.10 0.65 19.97
C ASP A 28 -5.72 1.38 21.26
N ILE A 29 -5.38 0.66 22.35
CA ILE A 29 -4.98 1.28 23.63
C ILE A 29 -3.74 2.16 23.46
N ASP A 30 -2.72 1.66 22.76
CA ASP A 30 -1.50 2.43 22.45
C ASP A 30 -1.87 3.74 21.71
N PHE A 31 -2.73 3.64 20.70
CA PHE A 31 -3.15 4.79 19.89
C PHE A 31 -4.06 5.76 20.66
N PHE A 32 -4.92 5.27 21.55
CA PHE A 32 -5.77 6.10 22.41
C PHE A 32 -4.94 6.96 23.35
N ALA A 33 -3.83 6.45 23.89
CA ALA A 33 -2.92 7.25 24.69
C ALA A 33 -2.32 8.42 23.89
N GLU A 34 -1.99 8.19 22.62
CA GLU A 34 -1.51 9.25 21.72
C GLU A 34 -2.59 10.28 21.40
N LEU A 35 -3.82 9.83 21.10
CA LEU A 35 -4.95 10.73 20.88
C LEU A 35 -5.20 11.60 22.12
N ASN A 36 -5.25 10.97 23.30
CA ASN A 36 -5.50 11.63 24.55
C ASN A 36 -4.46 12.73 24.81
N LYS A 37 -3.17 12.43 24.57
CA LYS A 37 -2.09 13.42 24.68
C LYS A 37 -2.32 14.61 23.76
N ILE A 38 -2.58 14.38 22.47
CA ILE A 38 -2.81 15.46 21.49
C ILE A 38 -4.02 16.31 21.90
N TYR A 39 -5.16 15.70 22.20
CA TYR A 39 -6.36 16.45 22.57
C TYR A 39 -6.21 17.19 23.90
N GLN A 40 -5.50 16.63 24.89
CA GLN A 40 -5.24 17.31 26.15
C GLN A 40 -4.32 18.51 25.97
N GLU A 41 -3.22 18.37 25.22
CA GLU A 41 -2.31 19.47 24.91
C GLU A 41 -3.06 20.61 24.21
N GLN A 42 -3.87 20.28 23.19
CA GLN A 42 -4.65 21.28 22.46
C GLN A 42 -5.78 21.90 23.30
N ALA A 43 -6.35 21.15 24.26
CA ALA A 43 -7.31 21.69 25.22
C ALA A 43 -6.67 22.72 26.17
N ASN A 44 -5.47 22.43 26.69
CA ASN A 44 -4.74 23.32 27.58
C ASN A 44 -4.32 24.60 26.85
N GLU A 45 -3.82 24.44 25.63
CA GLU A 45 -3.48 25.54 24.72
C GLU A 45 -4.70 26.42 24.40
N MET A 46 -5.86 25.81 24.16
CA MET A 46 -7.12 26.54 23.97
C MET A 46 -7.53 27.32 25.22
N GLN A 47 -7.43 26.71 26.40
CA GLN A 47 -7.76 27.39 27.65
C GLN A 47 -6.85 28.59 27.89
N LYS A 48 -5.54 28.44 27.67
CA LYS A 48 -4.57 29.53 27.78
C LYS A 48 -4.90 30.65 26.80
N ALA A 49 -5.09 30.33 25.52
CA ALA A 49 -5.47 31.31 24.50
C ALA A 49 -6.77 32.05 24.85
N PHE A 50 -7.75 31.33 25.40
CA PHE A 50 -8.99 31.93 25.89
C PHE A 50 -8.76 32.87 27.07
N TYR A 51 -7.94 32.51 28.06
CA TYR A 51 -7.61 33.39 29.19
C TYR A 51 -6.83 34.62 28.77
N ASP A 52 -5.85 34.46 27.88
CA ASP A 52 -5.07 35.57 27.34
C ASP A 52 -5.99 36.53 26.57
N PHE A 53 -6.91 35.98 25.78
CA PHE A 53 -7.94 36.74 25.08
C PHE A 53 -8.84 37.51 26.04
N VAL A 54 -9.37 36.87 27.08
CA VAL A 54 -10.24 37.55 28.07
C VAL A 54 -9.46 38.63 28.82
N SER A 55 -8.24 38.31 29.28
CA SER A 55 -7.38 39.23 30.05
C SER A 55 -7.05 40.51 29.28
N LYS A 56 -6.71 40.36 27.99
CA LYS A 56 -6.41 41.49 27.09
C LYS A 56 -7.56 42.50 26.99
N TYR A 57 -8.80 42.05 27.12
CA TYR A 57 -9.99 42.90 26.99
C TYR A 57 -10.66 43.23 28.33
N SER A 58 -10.08 42.80 29.45
CA SER A 58 -10.59 43.05 30.81
C SER A 58 -9.80 44.09 31.62
N GLU A 59 -8.88 44.86 31.04
CA GLU A 59 -7.94 45.68 31.84
C GLU A 59 -8.56 46.83 32.66
N ASN A 60 -7.97 46.98 33.87
CA ASN A 60 -8.17 47.96 34.94
C ASN A 60 -9.33 47.78 35.90
N GLY A 61 -9.22 46.77 36.79
CA GLY A 61 -9.61 46.80 38.23
C GLY A 61 -10.99 47.28 38.66
N SER A 62 -11.86 47.65 37.73
CA SER A 62 -13.10 48.41 37.94
C SER A 62 -14.14 48.16 36.84
N MET A 63 -13.79 47.41 35.80
CA MET A 63 -14.67 47.11 34.67
C MET A 63 -15.47 45.83 34.93
N SER A 64 -16.78 45.89 34.75
CA SER A 64 -17.64 44.71 34.93
C SER A 64 -17.45 43.73 33.77
N TYR A 65 -17.65 42.43 34.03
CA TYR A 65 -17.58 41.40 32.99
C TYR A 65 -18.52 41.69 31.80
N GLN A 66 -19.64 42.38 32.04
CA GLN A 66 -20.58 42.82 31.00
C GLN A 66 -20.00 43.87 30.05
N GLU A 67 -19.13 44.75 30.51
CA GLU A 67 -18.46 45.75 29.66
C GLU A 67 -17.35 45.12 28.82
N ALA A 68 -16.62 44.14 29.36
CA ALA A 68 -15.66 43.34 28.60
C ALA A 68 -16.37 42.59 27.45
N LEU A 69 -17.55 42.02 27.70
CA LEU A 69 -18.40 41.39 26.67
C LEU A 69 -18.82 42.35 25.55
N GLN A 70 -19.15 43.59 25.90
CA GLN A 70 -19.54 44.61 24.92
C GLN A 70 -18.37 44.96 23.99
N ARG A 71 -17.15 45.02 24.55
CA ARG A 71 -15.92 45.23 23.78
C ARG A 71 -15.57 44.08 22.84
N LEU A 72 -16.00 42.84 23.13
CA LEU A 72 -15.78 41.69 22.25
C LEU A 72 -16.58 41.75 20.94
N LYS A 73 -17.66 42.55 20.92
CA LYS A 73 -18.42 42.87 19.69
C LYS A 73 -17.74 43.95 18.84
N GLY A 74 -16.74 44.64 19.37
CA GLY A 74 -15.94 45.60 18.62
C GLY A 74 -15.12 44.94 17.52
N THR A 75 -14.87 45.69 16.45
CA THR A 75 -13.99 45.28 15.35
C THR A 75 -12.54 45.57 15.70
N ASP A 76 -11.67 44.60 15.50
CA ASP A 76 -10.22 44.75 15.68
C ASP A 76 -9.49 44.00 14.56
N LEU A 77 -8.82 44.75 13.68
CA LEU A 77 -8.29 44.23 12.42
C LEU A 77 -6.80 43.94 12.42
N SER A 78 -6.02 44.54 13.33
CA SER A 78 -4.56 44.34 13.34
C SER A 78 -4.22 42.89 13.68
N ASP A 79 -4.76 42.40 14.79
CA ASP A 79 -4.46 41.06 15.29
C ASP A 79 -5.10 39.97 14.43
N TYR A 80 -6.32 40.22 13.93
CA TYR A 80 -7.04 39.27 13.09
C TYR A 80 -6.30 39.01 11.77
N ARG A 81 -5.87 40.07 11.07
CA ARG A 81 -5.17 39.93 9.78
C ARG A 81 -3.81 39.28 9.96
N GLU A 82 -3.08 39.64 11.02
CA GLU A 82 -1.78 39.07 11.32
C GLU A 82 -1.87 37.59 11.66
N ASN A 83 -2.75 37.20 12.57
CA ASN A 83 -2.94 35.79 12.94
C ASN A 83 -3.46 34.96 11.78
N ALA A 84 -4.41 35.48 11.00
CA ALA A 84 -4.89 34.80 9.80
C ALA A 84 -3.78 34.61 8.74
N ARG A 85 -2.85 35.56 8.61
CA ARG A 85 -1.68 35.38 7.75
C ARG A 85 -0.78 34.25 8.29
N LYS A 86 -0.40 34.32 9.57
CA LYS A 86 0.42 33.29 10.24
C LYS A 86 -0.19 31.89 10.13
N TYR A 87 -1.49 31.76 10.37
CA TYR A 87 -2.18 30.47 10.30
C TYR A 87 -2.23 29.92 8.88
N ARG A 88 -2.38 30.78 7.86
CA ARG A 88 -2.32 30.34 6.45
C ARG A 88 -0.93 29.86 6.06
N GLU A 89 0.11 30.61 6.43
CA GLU A 89 1.51 30.20 6.23
C GLU A 89 1.78 28.84 6.88
N GLN A 90 1.30 28.61 8.10
CA GLN A 90 1.46 27.33 8.79
C GLN A 90 0.60 26.21 8.19
N ALA A 91 -0.54 26.53 7.60
CA ALA A 91 -1.46 25.59 6.96
C ALA A 91 -1.15 25.32 5.48
N GLU A 92 -0.11 25.93 4.88
CA GLU A 92 0.22 25.75 3.46
C GLU A 92 0.39 24.27 3.05
N LYS A 93 0.84 23.43 3.99
CA LYS A 93 1.03 21.99 3.78
C LYS A 93 -0.23 21.14 4.01
N ASP A 94 -1.32 21.73 4.51
CA ASP A 94 -2.63 21.10 4.67
C ASP A 94 -3.67 21.87 3.84
N PRO A 95 -3.87 21.50 2.55
CA PRO A 95 -4.78 22.21 1.65
C PRO A 95 -6.21 22.32 2.17
N GLU A 96 -6.66 21.34 2.94
CA GLU A 96 -8.03 21.23 3.43
C GLU A 96 -8.25 22.08 4.70
N LEU A 97 -7.21 22.22 5.54
CA LEU A 97 -7.17 23.24 6.59
C LEU A 97 -7.09 24.65 6.00
N LEU A 98 -6.21 24.86 5.02
CA LEU A 98 -6.06 26.14 4.34
C LEU A 98 -7.38 26.59 3.71
N LYS A 99 -8.10 25.68 3.07
CA LYS A 99 -9.45 25.92 2.52
C LYS A 99 -10.42 26.41 3.60
N ARG A 100 -10.54 25.70 4.73
CA ARG A 100 -11.42 26.11 5.84
C ARG A 100 -11.05 27.47 6.44
N LEU A 101 -9.76 27.75 6.55
CA LEU A 101 -9.27 29.05 7.02
C LEU A 101 -9.66 30.16 6.04
N ASN A 102 -9.51 29.92 4.73
CA ASN A 102 -9.88 30.88 3.68
C ASN A 102 -11.40 31.15 3.65
N GLU A 103 -12.23 30.13 3.85
CA GLU A 103 -13.69 30.28 3.92
C GLU A 103 -14.14 31.17 5.09
N GLN A 104 -13.41 31.17 6.22
CA GLN A 104 -13.71 32.05 7.35
C GLN A 104 -13.13 33.47 7.21
N TYR A 105 -12.28 33.72 6.20
CA TYR A 105 -11.58 35.01 6.02
C TYR A 105 -12.33 36.00 5.11
N ALA A 106 -13.51 35.67 4.60
CA ALA A 106 -14.21 36.46 3.58
C ALA A 106 -14.63 37.88 4.03
N THR A 107 -14.57 38.22 5.32
CA THR A 107 -15.06 39.50 5.85
C THR A 107 -13.93 40.43 6.32
N ALA A 108 -13.79 41.58 5.66
CA ALA A 108 -12.81 42.63 6.00
C ALA A 108 -13.04 43.34 7.35
N ARG A 109 -14.04 42.92 8.14
CA ARG A 109 -14.45 43.47 9.45
C ARG A 109 -14.76 42.35 10.45
N ALA A 110 -13.76 41.54 10.79
CA ALA A 110 -13.92 40.54 11.84
C ALA A 110 -14.00 41.18 13.23
N THR A 111 -14.93 40.71 14.04
CA THR A 111 -15.04 40.98 15.48
C THR A 111 -13.94 40.24 16.25
N ARG A 112 -13.64 40.68 17.47
CA ARG A 112 -12.70 39.98 18.36
C ARG A 112 -13.14 38.53 18.62
N LEU A 113 -14.45 38.31 18.74
CA LEU A 113 -15.01 36.97 18.87
C LEU A 113 -14.70 36.09 17.64
N GLU A 114 -14.79 36.64 16.42
CA GLU A 114 -14.44 35.92 15.20
C GLU A 114 -12.94 35.63 15.11
N SER A 115 -12.09 36.51 15.64
CA SER A 115 -10.64 36.23 15.77
C SER A 115 -10.35 35.03 16.67
N LEU A 116 -11.00 34.96 17.84
CA LEU A 116 -10.88 33.80 18.73
C LEU A 116 -11.43 32.51 18.07
N GLN A 117 -12.51 32.62 17.31
CA GLN A 117 -13.07 31.49 16.58
C GLN A 117 -12.14 30.97 15.47
N LEU A 118 -11.38 31.86 14.83
CA LEU A 118 -10.37 31.50 13.84
C LEU A 118 -9.21 30.73 14.51
N ASP A 119 -8.74 31.20 15.67
CA ASP A 119 -7.72 30.50 16.46
C ASP A 119 -8.20 29.10 16.89
N MET A 120 -9.47 28.96 17.26
CA MET A 120 -10.10 27.67 17.54
C MET A 120 -10.09 26.71 16.36
N LEU A 121 -10.46 27.20 15.17
CA LEU A 121 -10.41 26.40 13.94
C LEU A 121 -8.97 25.96 13.65
N PHE A 122 -8.02 26.89 13.73
CA PHE A 122 -6.62 26.60 13.45
C PHE A 122 -6.08 25.50 14.39
N ARG A 123 -6.27 25.64 15.71
CA ARG A 123 -5.81 24.66 16.69
C ARG A 123 -6.47 23.29 16.52
N ALA A 124 -7.77 23.25 16.23
CA ALA A 124 -8.46 22.00 15.92
C ALA A 124 -7.93 21.34 14.64
N GLY A 125 -7.55 22.15 13.64
CA GLY A 125 -6.87 21.72 12.42
C GLY A 125 -5.49 21.11 12.70
N ILE A 126 -4.67 21.77 13.54
CA ILE A 126 -3.37 21.25 13.97
C ILE A 126 -3.52 19.91 14.68
N ALA A 127 -4.49 19.80 15.62
CA ALA A 127 -4.79 18.54 16.29
C ALA A 127 -5.09 17.42 15.28
N ARG A 128 -5.93 17.70 14.28
CA ARG A 128 -6.27 16.75 13.22
C ARG A 128 -5.06 16.38 12.37
N GLY A 129 -4.22 17.35 11.99
CA GLY A 129 -3.02 17.10 11.19
C GLY A 129 -2.06 16.13 11.90
N LEU A 130 -1.83 16.33 13.21
CA LEU A 130 -1.02 15.44 14.04
C LEU A 130 -1.60 14.02 14.13
N ILE A 131 -2.93 13.88 14.07
CA ILE A 131 -3.62 12.60 14.17
C ILE A 131 -3.65 11.88 12.81
N ALA A 132 -3.85 12.61 11.70
CA ALA A 132 -4.14 12.04 10.38
C ALA A 132 -3.07 11.06 9.89
N ASP A 133 -1.80 11.48 9.89
CA ASP A 133 -0.68 10.68 9.39
C ASP A 133 -0.45 9.43 10.26
N LYS A 134 -0.59 9.60 11.58
CA LYS A 134 -0.48 8.51 12.55
C LYS A 134 -1.61 7.51 12.39
N PHE A 135 -2.83 7.99 12.15
CA PHE A 135 -3.99 7.15 12.00
C PHE A 135 -3.95 6.36 10.68
N GLU A 136 -3.52 6.98 9.59
CA GLU A 136 -3.30 6.27 8.32
C GLU A 136 -2.25 5.16 8.50
N SER A 137 -1.12 5.48 9.13
CA SER A 137 -0.06 4.52 9.42
C SER A 137 -0.52 3.38 10.32
N TYR A 138 -1.37 3.70 11.31
CA TYR A 138 -2.02 2.72 12.18
C TYR A 138 -2.90 1.75 11.39
N LEU A 139 -3.80 2.28 10.54
CA LEU A 139 -4.70 1.47 9.73
C LEU A 139 -3.95 0.59 8.73
N GLN A 140 -2.89 1.10 8.09
CA GLN A 140 -2.04 0.30 7.21
C GLN A 140 -1.37 -0.87 7.95
N LYS A 141 -0.87 -0.64 9.17
CA LYS A 141 -0.29 -1.71 9.99
C LYS A 141 -1.32 -2.77 10.36
N MET A 142 -2.53 -2.37 10.77
CA MET A 142 -3.60 -3.31 11.10
C MET A 142 -4.07 -4.09 9.88
N ALA A 143 -4.18 -3.42 8.72
CA ALA A 143 -4.52 -4.03 7.46
C ALA A 143 -3.52 -5.11 7.05
N LEU A 144 -2.23 -4.82 7.11
CA LEU A 144 -1.16 -5.77 6.78
C LEU A 144 -1.13 -6.95 7.76
N MET A 145 -1.29 -6.67 9.05
CA MET A 145 -1.31 -7.68 10.10
C MET A 145 -2.48 -8.64 9.91
N SER A 146 -3.69 -8.11 9.73
CA SER A 146 -4.89 -8.93 9.51
C SER A 146 -4.76 -9.76 8.23
N TYR A 147 -4.36 -9.14 7.12
CA TYR A 147 -4.18 -9.85 5.85
C TYR A 147 -3.25 -11.06 5.99
N LYS A 148 -2.13 -10.90 6.71
CA LYS A 148 -1.18 -11.98 6.99
C LYS A 148 -1.74 -13.07 7.90
N LYS A 149 -2.48 -12.69 8.95
CA LYS A 149 -2.96 -13.63 9.98
C LYS A 149 -4.24 -14.35 9.60
N SER A 150 -5.06 -13.79 8.70
CA SER A 150 -6.39 -14.31 8.38
C SER A 150 -6.40 -15.69 7.72
N MET A 151 -5.29 -16.20 7.17
CA MET A 151 -5.17 -17.56 6.58
C MET A 151 -3.76 -18.14 6.82
N SER A 152 -3.63 -19.47 6.91
CA SER A 152 -2.34 -20.19 6.96
C SER A 152 -1.91 -20.68 5.55
N GLY A 153 -0.61 -20.69 5.23
CA GLY A 153 -0.08 -21.11 3.92
C GLY A 153 0.14 -19.99 2.90
N ARG A 154 0.92 -20.28 1.83
CA ARG A 154 1.55 -19.39 0.81
C ARG A 154 1.37 -17.89 1.07
N THR A 155 2.48 -17.25 1.43
CA THR A 155 2.64 -15.82 1.70
C THR A 155 2.27 -14.96 0.49
N GLY A 156 0.97 -14.74 0.29
CA GLY A 156 0.53 -13.58 -0.47
C GLY A 156 1.03 -12.34 0.25
N THR A 157 1.59 -11.39 -0.47
CA THR A 157 1.94 -10.08 0.05
C THR A 157 0.97 -9.06 -0.54
N ILE A 158 0.25 -8.34 0.32
CA ILE A 158 -0.47 -7.15 -0.13
C ILE A 158 0.57 -6.05 -0.39
N ASN A 159 0.58 -5.49 -1.60
CA ASN A 159 1.52 -4.42 -1.94
C ASN A 159 1.06 -3.08 -1.33
N GLU A 160 2.00 -2.15 -1.16
CA GLU A 160 1.74 -0.87 -0.50
C GLU A 160 0.64 -0.02 -1.21
N PRO A 161 0.58 0.05 -2.55
CA PRO A 161 -0.54 0.72 -3.24
C PRO A 161 -1.91 0.13 -2.90
N ALA A 162 -2.05 -1.20 -2.93
CA ALA A 162 -3.30 -1.89 -2.59
C ALA A 162 -3.68 -1.68 -1.12
N LEU A 163 -2.69 -1.66 -0.22
CA LEU A 163 -2.90 -1.34 1.20
C LEU A 163 -3.41 0.09 1.39
N LYS A 164 -2.83 1.06 0.68
CA LYS A 164 -3.28 2.46 0.71
C LYS A 164 -4.69 2.63 0.16
N GLU A 165 -5.01 1.92 -0.92
CA GLU A 165 -6.35 1.92 -1.51
C GLU A 165 -7.39 1.31 -0.55
N LEU A 166 -7.05 0.17 0.07
CA LEU A 166 -7.90 -0.52 1.04
C LEU A 166 -8.22 0.38 2.26
N VAL A 167 -7.21 1.12 2.76
CA VAL A 167 -7.37 2.08 3.88
C VAL A 167 -8.20 3.30 3.49
N LYS A 168 -8.09 3.78 2.24
CA LYS A 168 -8.85 4.93 1.72
C LYS A 168 -10.28 4.60 1.29
N THR A 169 -10.62 3.32 1.23
CA THR A 169 -11.96 2.87 0.83
C THR A 169 -13.01 3.39 1.83
N PRO A 170 -14.05 4.12 1.39
CA PRO A 170 -15.06 4.67 2.30
C PRO A 170 -15.85 3.60 3.04
N PHE A 171 -16.25 3.88 4.28
CA PHE A 171 -17.24 3.12 5.05
C PHE A 171 -18.42 4.00 5.38
N ASN A 172 -19.62 3.49 5.09
CA ASN A 172 -20.86 4.27 5.19
C ASN A 172 -20.75 5.64 4.46
N GLY A 173 -20.11 5.65 3.29
CA GLY A 173 -19.90 6.84 2.47
C GLY A 173 -18.67 7.70 2.79
N TYR A 174 -17.94 7.42 3.89
CA TYR A 174 -16.79 8.25 4.31
C TYR A 174 -15.55 7.42 4.67
N ASN A 175 -14.36 7.85 4.27
CA ASN A 175 -13.10 7.24 4.73
C ASN A 175 -12.62 7.87 6.05
N TYR A 176 -11.61 7.25 6.68
CA TYR A 176 -11.06 7.70 7.97
C TYR A 176 -10.66 9.19 7.98
N SER A 177 -10.08 9.69 6.88
CA SER A 177 -9.63 11.08 6.77
C SER A 177 -10.80 12.06 6.74
N GLN A 178 -11.88 11.71 6.04
CA GLN A 178 -13.12 12.48 6.02
C GLN A 178 -13.82 12.43 7.38
N GLN A 179 -13.83 11.28 8.07
CA GLN A 179 -14.40 11.14 9.40
C GLN A 179 -13.63 11.97 10.45
N LEU A 180 -12.30 12.05 10.36
CA LEU A 180 -11.49 12.94 11.18
C LEU A 180 -11.90 14.40 10.98
N TRP A 181 -12.08 14.85 9.74
CA TRP A 181 -12.58 16.20 9.45
C TRP A 181 -13.96 16.44 10.05
N GLY A 182 -14.89 15.49 9.92
CA GLY A 182 -16.20 15.57 10.56
C GLY A 182 -16.11 15.72 12.08
N ASN A 183 -15.16 15.05 12.74
CA ASN A 183 -14.93 15.23 14.18
C ASN A 183 -14.36 16.61 14.51
N THR A 184 -13.41 17.10 13.71
CA THR A 184 -12.83 18.46 13.84
C THR A 184 -13.88 19.54 13.66
N ASP A 185 -14.71 19.44 12.63
CA ASP A 185 -15.77 20.40 12.34
C ASP A 185 -16.81 20.42 13.47
N ASN A 186 -17.15 19.26 14.02
CA ASN A 186 -18.00 19.15 15.22
C ASN A 186 -17.36 19.77 16.46
N LEU A 187 -16.06 19.57 16.69
CA LEU A 187 -15.34 20.22 17.79
C LEU A 187 -15.39 21.75 17.65
N VAL A 188 -15.04 22.29 16.47
CA VAL A 188 -15.07 23.73 16.22
C VAL A 188 -16.48 24.30 16.42
N LYS A 189 -17.52 23.60 15.94
CA LYS A 189 -18.91 23.97 16.16
C LYS A 189 -19.28 23.99 17.65
N ASP A 190 -18.87 22.97 18.40
CA ASP A 190 -19.12 22.87 19.84
C ASP A 190 -18.38 23.97 20.62
N LEU A 191 -17.14 24.30 20.27
CA LEU A 191 -16.35 25.39 20.86
C LEU A 191 -17.01 26.76 20.59
N LYS A 192 -17.41 27.01 19.34
CA LYS A 192 -18.16 28.22 18.95
C LYS A 192 -19.45 28.37 19.76
N LYS A 193 -20.16 27.27 20.00
CA LYS A 193 -21.40 27.26 20.80
C LYS A 193 -21.13 27.60 22.27
N VAL A 194 -20.08 27.03 22.87
CA VAL A 194 -19.67 27.33 24.24
C VAL A 194 -19.33 28.80 24.38
N LEU A 195 -18.53 29.37 23.47
CA LEU A 195 -18.20 30.80 23.50
C LEU A 195 -19.43 31.68 23.39
N LYS A 196 -20.25 31.48 22.34
CA LYS A 196 -21.44 32.31 22.10
C LYS A 196 -22.40 32.28 23.29
N ALA A 197 -22.70 31.09 23.80
CA ALA A 197 -23.63 30.94 24.93
C ALA A 197 -23.04 31.50 26.23
N GLY A 198 -21.76 31.23 26.52
CA GLY A 198 -21.13 31.71 27.75
C GLY A 198 -21.02 33.23 27.79
N PHE A 199 -20.62 33.84 26.67
CA PHE A 199 -20.56 35.29 26.55
C PHE A 199 -21.93 35.96 26.64
N VAL A 200 -22.98 35.37 26.04
CA VAL A 200 -24.35 35.92 26.16
C VAL A 200 -24.88 35.83 27.60
N ARG A 201 -24.58 34.74 28.31
CA ARG A 201 -25.06 34.51 29.68
C ARG A 201 -24.29 35.28 30.76
N GLY A 202 -23.09 35.77 30.46
CA GLY A 202 -22.24 36.36 31.49
C GLY A 202 -21.45 35.32 32.29
N ASP A 203 -21.16 34.14 31.72
CA ASP A 203 -20.51 33.06 32.45
C ASP A 203 -19.07 33.42 32.87
N HIS A 204 -18.65 33.00 34.07
CA HIS A 204 -17.30 33.25 34.54
C HIS A 204 -16.24 32.61 33.60
N PRO A 205 -15.12 33.29 33.25
CA PRO A 205 -14.11 32.77 32.31
C PRO A 205 -13.59 31.38 32.67
N ARG A 206 -13.39 31.12 33.97
CA ARG A 206 -12.98 29.80 34.47
C ARG A 206 -13.98 28.69 34.11
N THR A 207 -15.28 28.97 34.14
CA THR A 207 -16.33 28.04 33.74
C THR A 207 -16.29 27.80 32.24
N MET A 208 -16.19 28.86 31.44
CA MET A 208 -16.08 28.75 29.98
C MET A 208 -14.83 27.97 29.56
N ALA A 209 -13.67 28.25 30.15
CA ALA A 209 -12.43 27.53 29.89
C ALA A 209 -12.57 26.03 30.21
N ARG A 210 -13.22 25.68 31.32
CA ARG A 210 -13.51 24.28 31.67
C ARG A 210 -14.42 23.63 30.62
N ASP A 211 -15.46 24.33 30.18
CA ASP A 211 -16.42 23.80 29.19
C ASP A 211 -15.77 23.64 27.81
N LEU A 212 -14.87 24.54 27.40
CA LEU A 212 -14.05 24.40 26.19
C LEU A 212 -13.19 23.14 26.25
N ALA A 213 -12.45 22.92 27.36
CA ALA A 213 -11.66 21.71 27.54
C ALA A 213 -12.52 20.43 27.56
N GLN A 214 -13.74 20.50 28.10
CA GLN A 214 -14.68 19.39 28.05
C GLN A 214 -15.07 19.03 26.60
N LYS A 215 -15.15 20.00 25.68
CA LYS A 215 -15.40 19.71 24.25
C LYS A 215 -14.24 18.97 23.60
N TYR A 216 -13.00 19.27 23.95
CA TYR A 216 -11.85 18.47 23.52
C TYR A 216 -11.90 17.04 24.04
N LYS A 217 -12.32 16.82 25.31
CA LYS A 217 -12.53 15.46 25.84
C LYS A 217 -13.60 14.69 25.07
N VAL A 218 -14.69 15.35 24.67
CA VAL A 218 -15.74 14.74 23.83
C VAL A 218 -15.18 14.41 22.44
N ALA A 219 -14.42 15.32 21.82
CA ALA A 219 -13.78 15.08 20.53
C ALA A 219 -12.75 13.93 20.58
N ASN A 220 -12.01 13.80 21.68
CA ASN A 220 -11.13 12.65 21.92
C ASN A 220 -11.92 11.33 21.99
N SER A 221 -12.99 11.28 22.79
CA SER A 221 -13.84 10.07 22.90
C SER A 221 -14.49 9.69 21.56
N ARG A 222 -14.90 10.68 20.75
CA ARG A 222 -15.35 10.46 19.37
C ARG A 222 -14.23 9.88 18.51
N ALA A 223 -13.02 10.43 18.58
CA ALA A 223 -11.87 9.92 17.83
C ALA A 223 -11.50 8.48 18.22
N GLU A 224 -11.53 8.12 19.51
CA GLU A 224 -11.33 6.73 19.96
C GLU A 224 -12.39 5.78 19.35
N THR A 225 -13.64 6.24 19.25
CA THR A 225 -14.73 5.48 18.59
C THR A 225 -14.44 5.30 17.10
N LEU A 226 -13.94 6.33 16.41
CA LEU A 226 -13.55 6.23 15.00
C LEU A 226 -12.42 5.21 14.82
N VAL A 227 -11.37 5.29 15.63
CA VAL A 227 -10.22 4.37 15.59
C VAL A 227 -10.66 2.92 15.74
N ARG A 228 -11.50 2.61 16.73
CA ARG A 228 -12.01 1.24 16.92
C ARG A 228 -12.86 0.77 15.74
N THR A 229 -13.69 1.66 15.20
CA THR A 229 -14.61 1.35 14.09
C THR A 229 -13.86 1.12 12.78
N ASP A 230 -12.99 2.05 12.40
CA ASP A 230 -12.16 1.95 11.20
C ASP A 230 -11.11 0.83 11.33
N GLY A 231 -10.58 0.59 12.53
CA GLY A 231 -9.72 -0.55 12.85
C GLY A 231 -10.43 -1.89 12.61
N THR A 232 -11.67 -2.03 13.09
CA THR A 232 -12.49 -3.22 12.83
C THR A 232 -12.81 -3.36 11.35
N MET A 233 -13.18 -2.27 10.68
CA MET A 233 -13.42 -2.25 9.25
C MET A 233 -12.19 -2.73 8.46
N ILE A 234 -11.01 -2.18 8.76
CA ILE A 234 -9.82 -2.49 7.98
C ILE A 234 -9.35 -3.93 8.20
N VAL A 235 -9.48 -4.45 9.42
CA VAL A 235 -9.24 -5.88 9.72
C VAL A 235 -10.17 -6.77 8.90
N ASN A 236 -11.48 -6.49 8.91
CA ASN A 236 -12.43 -7.31 8.17
C ASN A 236 -12.20 -7.25 6.65
N ARG A 237 -11.94 -6.06 6.10
CA ARG A 237 -11.61 -5.91 4.67
C ARG A 237 -10.34 -6.64 4.28
N SER A 238 -9.29 -6.54 5.10
CA SER A 238 -8.05 -7.27 4.89
C SER A 238 -8.26 -8.78 4.93
N ALA A 239 -9.11 -9.28 5.84
CA ALA A 239 -9.46 -10.68 5.91
C ALA A 239 -10.21 -11.14 4.66
N ILE A 240 -11.22 -10.39 4.20
CA ILE A 240 -11.95 -10.69 2.96
C ILE A 240 -11.04 -10.65 1.74
N GLN A 241 -10.17 -9.64 1.63
CA GLN A 241 -9.18 -9.57 0.56
C GLN A 241 -8.28 -10.82 0.59
N ARG A 242 -7.85 -11.26 1.76
CA ARG A 242 -7.06 -12.48 1.90
C ARG A 242 -7.84 -13.73 1.50
N TYR A 243 -9.13 -13.82 1.82
CA TYR A 243 -10.00 -14.92 1.41
C TYR A 243 -10.19 -14.95 -0.11
N LYS A 244 -10.39 -13.78 -0.71
CA LYS A 244 -10.46 -13.61 -2.17
C LYS A 244 -9.17 -14.05 -2.85
N ASP A 245 -8.02 -13.65 -2.33
CA ASP A 245 -6.70 -14.03 -2.83
C ASP A 245 -6.40 -15.53 -2.62
N ALA A 246 -7.08 -16.17 -1.65
CA ALA A 246 -7.04 -17.61 -1.43
C ALA A 246 -8.07 -18.39 -2.27
N GLY A 247 -8.86 -17.71 -3.11
CA GLY A 247 -9.86 -18.33 -3.98
C GLY A 247 -11.18 -18.69 -3.30
N LEU A 248 -11.40 -18.24 -2.06
CA LEU A 248 -12.68 -18.43 -1.37
C LEU A 248 -13.74 -17.51 -2.01
N LYS A 249 -14.96 -18.00 -2.10
CA LYS A 249 -16.12 -17.29 -2.63
C LYS A 249 -17.06 -16.82 -1.53
N TYR A 250 -17.04 -17.49 -0.38
CA TYR A 250 -17.98 -17.24 0.71
C TYR A 250 -17.31 -17.03 2.07
N TYR A 251 -17.95 -16.21 2.89
CA TYR A 251 -17.56 -15.97 4.28
C TYR A 251 -18.78 -16.02 5.20
N ARG A 252 -18.51 -16.07 6.51
CA ARG A 252 -19.49 -15.94 7.58
C ARG A 252 -19.07 -14.85 8.55
N ILE A 253 -20.03 -14.35 9.32
CA ILE A 253 -19.78 -13.35 10.36
C ILE A 253 -19.50 -14.08 11.68
N LEU A 254 -18.34 -13.81 12.27
CA LEU A 254 -18.03 -14.20 13.63
C LEU A 254 -18.38 -13.06 14.58
N VAL A 255 -19.49 -13.19 15.29
CA VAL A 255 -19.89 -12.22 16.30
C VAL A 255 -19.13 -12.47 17.59
N HIS A 256 -18.41 -11.45 18.07
CA HIS A 256 -17.82 -11.47 19.41
C HIS A 256 -18.93 -11.34 20.47
N LEU A 257 -19.23 -12.42 21.17
CA LEU A 257 -20.28 -12.49 22.19
C LEU A 257 -19.74 -12.19 23.59
N ASP A 258 -20.28 -11.15 24.21
CA ASP A 258 -20.02 -10.75 25.59
C ASP A 258 -21.17 -9.87 26.14
N ASN A 259 -21.00 -9.36 27.37
CA ASN A 259 -21.97 -8.48 28.02
C ASN A 259 -22.18 -7.12 27.31
N ARG A 260 -21.39 -6.79 26.28
CA ARG A 260 -21.48 -5.55 25.49
C ARG A 260 -22.01 -5.82 24.08
N THR A 261 -22.39 -7.05 23.76
CA THR A 261 -22.92 -7.42 22.44
C THR A 261 -24.29 -6.80 22.23
N THR A 262 -24.45 -6.08 21.12
CA THR A 262 -25.71 -5.40 20.77
C THR A 262 -26.76 -6.37 20.28
N GLU A 263 -28.04 -6.00 20.35
CA GLU A 263 -29.15 -6.82 19.81
C GLU A 263 -29.01 -7.08 18.29
N ILE A 264 -28.42 -6.13 17.55
CA ILE A 264 -28.10 -6.30 16.12
C ILE A 264 -27.12 -7.46 15.95
N CYS A 265 -26.02 -7.46 16.70
CA CYS A 265 -25.02 -8.52 16.66
C CYS A 265 -25.57 -9.87 17.15
N LYS A 266 -26.41 -9.90 18.19
CA LYS A 266 -27.07 -11.13 18.65
C LYS A 266 -27.98 -11.73 17.57
N ARG A 267 -28.73 -10.89 16.86
CA ARG A 267 -29.57 -11.33 15.73
C ARG A 267 -28.71 -11.91 14.60
N ILE A 268 -27.65 -11.19 14.20
CA ILE A 268 -26.71 -11.67 13.16
C ILE A 268 -26.08 -13.01 13.56
N HIS A 269 -25.69 -13.16 14.84
CA HIS A 269 -25.17 -14.42 15.36
C HIS A 269 -26.18 -15.56 15.24
N ALA A 270 -27.45 -15.30 15.59
CA ALA A 270 -28.53 -16.30 15.51
C ALA A 270 -28.90 -16.68 14.07
N GLU A 271 -28.74 -15.75 13.11
CA GLU A 271 -29.01 -16.01 11.69
C GLU A 271 -27.98 -16.95 11.04
N ASP A 272 -26.71 -16.91 11.48
CA ASP A 272 -25.59 -17.73 10.99
C ASP A 272 -25.59 -17.89 9.45
N LYS A 273 -25.74 -16.76 8.76
CA LYS A 273 -25.84 -16.71 7.30
C LYS A 273 -24.47 -16.77 6.63
N ARG A 274 -24.47 -17.39 5.44
CA ARG A 274 -23.36 -17.40 4.48
C ARG A 274 -23.50 -16.19 3.55
N TYR A 275 -22.39 -15.52 3.25
CA TYR A 275 -22.35 -14.35 2.37
C TYR A 275 -21.32 -14.52 1.25
N LEU A 276 -21.60 -13.94 0.08
CA LEU A 276 -20.68 -13.87 -1.05
C LEU A 276 -19.62 -12.77 -0.80
N ILE A 277 -18.35 -13.09 -1.03
CA ILE A 277 -17.24 -12.15 -0.87
C ILE A 277 -17.40 -10.94 -1.80
N ASP A 278 -17.82 -11.16 -3.05
CA ASP A 278 -17.99 -10.08 -4.04
C ASP A 278 -19.18 -9.16 -3.73
N GLU A 279 -20.07 -9.56 -2.82
CA GLU A 279 -21.19 -8.75 -2.34
C GLU A 279 -20.91 -8.08 -0.98
N MET A 280 -19.66 -8.14 -0.49
CA MET A 280 -19.30 -7.58 0.82
C MET A 280 -19.59 -6.08 0.88
N GLN A 281 -20.46 -5.72 1.82
CA GLN A 281 -20.86 -4.37 2.15
C GLN A 281 -20.82 -4.20 3.67
N ALA A 282 -19.81 -3.45 4.11
CA ALA A 282 -19.62 -3.14 5.51
C ALA A 282 -20.84 -2.34 6.06
N GLY A 283 -21.34 -2.72 7.23
CA GLY A 283 -22.56 -2.18 7.82
C GLY A 283 -23.84 -2.91 7.43
N VAL A 284 -23.82 -3.73 6.36
CA VAL A 284 -24.99 -4.46 5.86
C VAL A 284 -24.81 -5.96 6.05
N ASN A 285 -23.79 -6.55 5.42
CA ASN A 285 -23.48 -7.98 5.49
C ASN A 285 -22.03 -8.27 5.90
N ALA A 286 -21.28 -7.24 6.28
CA ALA A 286 -19.94 -7.36 6.87
C ALA A 286 -19.76 -6.37 8.02
N PRO A 287 -18.98 -6.72 9.06
CA PRO A 287 -18.65 -5.77 10.13
C PRO A 287 -17.76 -4.62 9.61
N PRO A 288 -17.77 -3.46 10.30
CA PRO A 288 -18.55 -3.16 11.50
C PRO A 288 -20.01 -2.81 11.18
N PHE A 289 -20.96 -3.34 11.99
CA PHE A 289 -22.40 -3.05 11.85
C PHE A 289 -22.84 -1.77 12.58
N HIS A 290 -22.02 -1.31 13.50
CA HIS A 290 -22.26 -0.13 14.32
C HIS A 290 -20.92 0.39 14.83
N PHE A 291 -20.92 1.60 15.38
CA PHE A 291 -19.74 2.13 16.07
C PHE A 291 -19.30 1.20 17.20
N ASN A 292 -17.99 1.06 17.38
CA ASN A 292 -17.38 0.14 18.36
C ASN A 292 -17.74 -1.36 18.17
N CYS A 293 -18.19 -1.77 16.99
CA CYS A 293 -18.35 -3.19 16.66
C CYS A 293 -17.00 -3.92 16.79
N ARG A 294 -17.04 -5.18 17.25
CA ARG A 294 -15.87 -6.06 17.41
C ARG A 294 -16.07 -7.39 16.68
N SER A 295 -17.06 -7.46 15.80
CA SER A 295 -17.33 -8.66 15.03
C SER A 295 -16.31 -8.82 13.91
N GLY A 296 -15.96 -10.07 13.63
CA GLY A 296 -15.03 -10.48 12.58
C GLY A 296 -15.73 -11.19 11.43
N VAL A 297 -14.96 -11.52 10.40
CA VAL A 297 -15.33 -12.47 9.36
C VAL A 297 -14.45 -13.71 9.48
N ILE A 298 -15.03 -14.85 9.12
CA ILE A 298 -14.32 -16.13 9.02
C ILE A 298 -14.67 -16.79 7.68
N PRO A 299 -13.78 -17.65 7.14
CA PRO A 299 -14.12 -18.40 5.93
C PRO A 299 -15.29 -19.35 6.19
N ASP A 300 -16.14 -19.57 5.17
CA ASP A 300 -17.23 -20.54 5.28
C ASP A 300 -16.68 -21.97 5.29
N GLU A 301 -17.12 -22.80 6.25
CA GLU A 301 -16.56 -24.13 6.45
C GLU A 301 -16.71 -25.06 5.25
N LYS A 302 -17.78 -24.90 4.45
CA LYS A 302 -18.01 -25.76 3.28
C LYS A 302 -17.00 -25.51 2.16
N GLU A 303 -16.40 -24.32 2.12
CA GLU A 303 -15.28 -24.00 1.22
C GLU A 303 -13.98 -24.69 1.66
N LEU A 304 -13.91 -25.15 2.92
CA LEU A 304 -12.71 -25.73 3.54
C LEU A 304 -12.81 -27.24 3.76
N ASN A 305 -14.04 -27.78 3.85
CA ASN A 305 -14.35 -29.18 4.10
C ASN A 305 -14.98 -29.93 2.91
N GLY A 306 -15.32 -29.24 1.83
CA GLY A 306 -15.39 -29.92 0.55
C GLY A 306 -14.02 -30.53 0.33
N SER A 307 -13.95 -31.82 -0.01
CA SER A 307 -12.84 -32.30 -0.83
C SER A 307 -12.54 -31.14 -1.77
N VAL A 308 -11.32 -30.63 -1.70
CA VAL A 308 -10.70 -30.15 -2.91
C VAL A 308 -10.83 -31.37 -3.82
N GLU A 309 -11.93 -31.45 -4.56
CA GLU A 309 -11.85 -31.94 -5.91
C GLU A 309 -10.65 -31.16 -6.40
N ASN A 310 -9.51 -31.84 -6.41
CA ASN A 310 -8.41 -31.51 -7.26
C ASN A 310 -9.03 -31.54 -8.65
N ASN A 311 -9.74 -30.47 -8.97
CA ASN A 311 -9.92 -30.04 -10.31
C ASN A 311 -8.77 -29.04 -10.46
N PRO A 312 -7.56 -29.53 -10.83
CA PRO A 312 -6.40 -28.68 -11.07
C PRO A 312 -6.70 -27.56 -12.09
N ASP A 313 -7.85 -27.59 -12.76
CA ASP A 313 -8.29 -26.62 -13.74
C ASP A 313 -8.91 -25.32 -13.15
N GLU A 314 -9.41 -25.27 -11.91
CA GLU A 314 -10.07 -24.04 -11.39
C GLU A 314 -9.17 -23.13 -10.51
N VAL A 315 -8.23 -23.69 -9.73
CA VAL A 315 -7.19 -22.87 -9.06
C VAL A 315 -6.21 -22.29 -10.08
N TYR A 316 -6.08 -22.96 -11.24
CA TYR A 316 -5.31 -22.52 -12.41
C TYR A 316 -6.00 -21.40 -13.20
N ASN A 317 -7.25 -21.05 -12.90
CA ASN A 317 -8.05 -20.08 -13.69
C ASN A 317 -8.14 -18.65 -13.10
N LEU A 318 -7.72 -18.39 -11.85
CA LEU A 318 -7.78 -17.04 -11.26
C LEU A 318 -6.48 -16.23 -11.39
N SER A 319 -5.31 -16.87 -11.41
CA SER A 319 -4.07 -16.25 -11.91
C SER A 319 -4.13 -16.03 -13.43
N LYS A 320 -5.09 -16.68 -14.10
CA LYS A 320 -5.37 -16.62 -15.53
C LYS A 320 -6.59 -15.78 -15.95
N ARG A 321 -7.06 -14.84 -15.13
CA ARG A 321 -8.02 -13.84 -15.62
C ARG A 321 -7.38 -13.01 -16.73
N ASP A 322 -8.07 -12.91 -17.85
CA ASP A 322 -7.65 -12.18 -19.05
C ASP A 322 -7.20 -10.76 -18.65
N GLY A 323 -5.94 -10.43 -18.90
CA GLY A 323 -5.39 -9.09 -18.65
C GLY A 323 -4.40 -8.91 -17.49
N THR A 324 -4.15 -9.90 -16.62
CA THR A 324 -3.13 -9.77 -15.56
C THR A 324 -1.70 -10.10 -16.05
N ALA A 325 -0.67 -9.65 -15.33
CA ALA A 325 0.71 -9.96 -15.68
C ALA A 325 1.03 -11.46 -15.48
N GLU A 326 0.40 -12.07 -14.48
CA GLU A 326 0.47 -13.49 -14.16
C GLU A 326 -0.19 -14.34 -15.27
N TYR A 327 -1.34 -13.91 -15.80
CA TYR A 327 -2.00 -14.56 -16.93
C TYR A 327 -1.11 -14.57 -18.17
N TYR A 328 -0.58 -13.40 -18.56
CA TYR A 328 0.31 -13.31 -19.72
C TYR A 328 1.63 -14.07 -19.51
N SER A 329 2.13 -14.10 -18.27
CA SER A 329 3.30 -14.89 -17.88
C SER A 329 3.05 -16.39 -18.08
N GLU A 330 1.93 -16.91 -17.57
CA GLU A 330 1.57 -18.32 -17.71
C GLU A 330 1.26 -18.71 -19.16
N GLN A 331 0.57 -17.86 -19.93
CA GLN A 331 0.33 -18.14 -21.35
C GLN A 331 1.64 -18.21 -22.15
N LEU A 332 2.56 -17.28 -21.90
CA LEU A 332 3.86 -17.28 -22.56
C LEU A 332 4.67 -18.52 -22.14
N LEU A 333 4.66 -18.90 -20.86
CA LEU A 333 5.35 -20.09 -20.38
C LEU A 333 4.73 -21.40 -20.87
N ASP A 334 3.41 -21.48 -21.04
CA ASP A 334 2.74 -22.63 -21.64
C ASP A 334 3.16 -22.81 -23.10
N ARG A 335 3.14 -21.72 -23.88
CA ARG A 335 3.64 -21.70 -25.27
C ARG A 335 5.11 -22.12 -25.34
N ILE A 336 5.95 -21.57 -24.46
CA ILE A 336 7.37 -21.92 -24.37
C ILE A 336 7.54 -23.39 -23.99
N SER A 337 6.80 -23.90 -23.01
CA SER A 337 6.97 -25.27 -22.51
C SER A 337 6.66 -26.33 -23.57
N LYS A 338 5.79 -26.01 -24.54
CA LYS A 338 5.48 -26.87 -25.70
C LYS A 338 6.66 -26.98 -26.67
N ILE A 339 7.40 -25.90 -26.91
CA ILE A 339 8.52 -25.87 -27.85
C ILE A 339 9.88 -26.14 -27.20
N GLU A 340 10.00 -25.86 -25.90
CA GLU A 340 11.28 -25.83 -25.19
C GLU A 340 12.06 -27.15 -25.24
N PRO A 341 11.46 -28.36 -25.11
CA PRO A 341 12.23 -29.60 -25.22
C PRO A 341 12.95 -29.74 -26.57
N LYS A 342 12.25 -29.39 -27.67
CA LYS A 342 12.80 -29.44 -29.02
C LYS A 342 13.85 -28.35 -29.21
N VAL A 343 13.55 -27.12 -28.80
CA VAL A 343 14.50 -26.00 -28.89
C VAL A 343 15.75 -26.28 -28.07
N THR A 344 15.65 -26.82 -26.86
CA THR A 344 16.82 -27.20 -26.04
C THR A 344 17.67 -28.25 -26.74
N SER A 345 17.05 -29.30 -27.29
CA SER A 345 17.77 -30.33 -28.06
C SER A 345 18.45 -29.75 -29.31
N ASP A 346 17.77 -28.86 -30.03
CA ASP A 346 18.32 -28.17 -31.18
C ASP A 346 19.48 -27.25 -30.78
N MET A 347 19.34 -26.46 -29.71
CA MET A 347 20.41 -25.60 -29.20
C MET A 347 21.62 -26.41 -28.75
N GLN A 348 21.43 -27.57 -28.10
CA GLN A 348 22.55 -28.46 -27.71
C GLN A 348 23.28 -28.99 -28.95
N ARG A 349 22.53 -29.45 -29.96
CA ARG A 349 23.12 -29.92 -31.24
C ARG A 349 23.84 -28.80 -31.99
N ILE A 350 23.24 -27.60 -32.02
CA ILE A 350 23.75 -26.43 -32.74
C ILE A 350 24.95 -25.81 -32.02
N ALA A 351 25.02 -25.85 -30.68
CA ALA A 351 26.20 -25.44 -29.94
C ALA A 351 27.38 -26.39 -30.25
N GLY A 352 27.10 -27.69 -30.39
CA GLY A 352 28.07 -28.69 -30.86
C GLY A 352 29.22 -28.87 -29.86
N LYS A 353 30.44 -28.49 -30.25
CA LYS A 353 31.61 -28.48 -29.34
C LYS A 353 31.52 -27.42 -28.24
N ASN A 354 30.67 -26.41 -28.41
CA ASN A 354 30.49 -25.34 -27.45
C ASN A 354 29.42 -25.78 -26.43
N GLU A 355 29.71 -25.66 -25.14
CA GLU A 355 28.81 -26.10 -24.08
C GLU A 355 27.71 -25.06 -23.81
N LEU A 356 26.47 -25.54 -23.66
CA LEU A 356 25.39 -24.72 -23.10
C LEU A 356 25.47 -24.74 -21.59
N VAL A 357 25.56 -23.57 -20.99
CA VAL A 357 25.69 -23.38 -19.55
C VAL A 357 24.42 -22.77 -18.94
N GLY A 358 24.13 -23.12 -17.69
CA GLY A 358 22.98 -22.58 -16.94
C GLY A 358 21.62 -23.06 -17.47
N LEU A 359 21.55 -24.28 -18.00
CA LEU A 359 20.32 -24.86 -18.55
C LEU A 359 19.20 -24.96 -17.50
N GLU A 360 19.53 -25.11 -16.22
CA GLU A 360 18.59 -25.07 -15.10
C GLU A 360 17.84 -23.74 -14.99
N PHE A 361 18.41 -22.64 -15.50
CA PHE A 361 17.81 -21.30 -15.50
C PHE A 361 17.28 -20.86 -16.87
N ARG A 362 17.23 -21.77 -17.85
CA ARG A 362 16.84 -21.44 -19.23
C ARG A 362 15.41 -20.92 -19.36
N LYS A 363 14.50 -21.38 -18.48
CA LYS A 363 13.13 -20.88 -18.40
C LYS A 363 12.99 -19.92 -17.24
N LYS A 364 12.45 -18.75 -17.51
CA LYS A 364 12.11 -17.79 -16.46
C LYS A 364 10.98 -18.34 -15.59
N THR A 365 11.04 -18.11 -14.28
CA THR A 365 9.92 -18.48 -13.40
C THR A 365 8.70 -17.61 -13.71
N ALA A 366 7.50 -18.15 -13.52
CA ALA A 366 6.25 -17.42 -13.75
C ALA A 366 6.19 -16.08 -12.98
N GLU A 367 6.69 -16.07 -11.75
CA GLU A 367 6.77 -14.87 -10.91
C GLU A 367 7.74 -13.82 -11.47
N SER A 368 8.93 -14.24 -11.90
CA SER A 368 9.94 -13.32 -12.45
C SER A 368 9.54 -12.77 -13.81
N LEU A 369 8.81 -13.56 -14.58
CA LEU A 369 8.25 -13.14 -15.86
C LEU A 369 7.07 -12.17 -15.67
N ALA A 370 6.13 -12.46 -14.77
CA ALA A 370 5.02 -11.55 -14.43
C ALA A 370 5.52 -10.20 -13.92
N ARG A 371 6.53 -10.21 -13.04
CA ARG A 371 7.19 -8.99 -12.55
C ARG A 371 7.78 -8.16 -13.70
N LYS A 372 8.46 -8.82 -14.64
CA LYS A 372 9.04 -8.14 -15.81
C LYS A 372 7.98 -7.55 -16.73
N ILE A 373 6.90 -8.30 -17.01
CA ILE A 373 5.75 -7.81 -17.80
C ILE A 373 5.21 -6.52 -17.17
N LYS A 374 5.03 -6.50 -15.84
CA LYS A 374 4.55 -5.33 -15.10
C LYS A 374 5.52 -4.16 -15.17
N THR A 375 6.82 -4.41 -14.95
CA THR A 375 7.86 -3.38 -15.00
C THR A 375 7.95 -2.75 -16.40
N ASP A 376 8.02 -3.57 -17.46
CA ASP A 376 8.14 -3.08 -18.84
C ASP A 376 6.87 -2.33 -19.28
N SER A 377 5.68 -2.79 -18.85
CA SER A 377 4.42 -2.08 -19.05
C SER A 377 4.41 -0.68 -18.41
N GLN A 378 4.94 -0.54 -17.20
CA GLN A 378 5.02 0.75 -16.50
C GLN A 378 6.06 1.69 -17.12
N ILE A 379 7.24 1.18 -17.46
CA ILE A 379 8.34 1.98 -18.02
C ILE A 379 7.99 2.50 -19.41
N GLU A 380 7.41 1.64 -20.27
CA GLU A 380 7.08 2.01 -21.65
C GLU A 380 5.67 2.58 -21.79
N ASN A 381 4.89 2.63 -20.70
CA ASN A 381 3.50 3.07 -20.68
C ASN A 381 2.63 2.33 -21.73
N ILE A 382 2.72 1.00 -21.75
CA ILE A 382 1.99 0.12 -22.67
C ILE A 382 1.16 -0.91 -21.91
N SER A 383 0.19 -1.55 -22.58
CA SER A 383 -0.62 -2.61 -21.97
C SER A 383 0.23 -3.83 -21.58
N LEU A 384 -0.22 -4.58 -20.56
CA LEU A 384 0.45 -5.81 -20.10
C LEU A 384 0.58 -6.87 -21.22
N SER A 385 -0.44 -6.98 -22.09
CA SER A 385 -0.39 -7.83 -23.29
C SER A 385 0.76 -7.45 -24.23
N LYS A 386 0.89 -6.15 -24.53
CA LYS A 386 1.94 -5.63 -25.42
C LYS A 386 3.31 -5.76 -24.78
N ALA A 387 3.43 -5.56 -23.48
CA ALA A 387 4.66 -5.79 -22.74
C ALA A 387 5.06 -7.28 -22.79
N ALA A 388 4.12 -8.19 -22.54
CA ALA A 388 4.37 -9.64 -22.63
C ALA A 388 4.84 -10.08 -24.02
N GLY A 389 4.22 -9.56 -25.09
CA GLY A 389 4.62 -9.84 -26.47
C GLY A 389 6.01 -9.32 -26.87
N LYS A 390 6.59 -8.39 -26.10
CA LYS A 390 7.95 -7.87 -26.33
C LYS A 390 9.04 -8.62 -25.57
N ILE A 391 8.67 -9.54 -24.65
CA ILE A 391 9.65 -10.26 -23.84
C ILE A 391 10.35 -11.32 -24.69
N ASN A 392 11.67 -11.18 -24.80
CA ASN A 392 12.51 -12.12 -25.54
C ASN A 392 13.31 -13.06 -24.62
N ASP A 393 13.38 -12.80 -23.31
CA ASP A 393 14.19 -13.58 -22.36
C ASP A 393 13.36 -14.47 -21.43
N ALA A 394 12.16 -14.87 -21.86
CA ALA A 394 11.33 -15.84 -21.15
C ALA A 394 11.89 -17.27 -21.29
N LEU A 395 12.45 -17.57 -22.47
CA LEU A 395 13.34 -18.70 -22.72
C LEU A 395 14.71 -18.11 -23.11
N ARG A 396 15.78 -18.61 -22.49
CA ARG A 396 17.14 -18.15 -22.69
C ARG A 396 18.12 -19.30 -22.70
N TYR A 397 19.05 -19.28 -23.64
CA TYR A 397 20.22 -20.16 -23.63
C TYR A 397 21.49 -19.32 -23.57
N THR A 398 22.53 -19.89 -22.98
CA THR A 398 23.85 -19.26 -22.94
C THR A 398 24.89 -20.27 -23.42
N THR A 399 25.77 -19.85 -24.32
CA THR A 399 26.95 -20.62 -24.73
C THR A 399 28.21 -19.83 -24.41
N ILE A 400 29.28 -20.57 -24.18
CA ILE A 400 30.61 -20.02 -23.98
C ILE A 400 31.43 -20.18 -25.26
N PHE A 401 32.07 -19.12 -25.70
CA PHE A 401 33.00 -19.10 -26.83
C PHE A 401 34.40 -18.73 -26.36
N ASN A 402 35.40 -19.22 -27.09
CA ASN A 402 36.78 -18.83 -26.86
C ASN A 402 37.00 -17.37 -27.33
N PRO A 403 37.63 -16.49 -26.51
CA PRO A 403 37.91 -15.10 -26.88
C PRO A 403 38.60 -14.93 -28.24
N ASP A 404 39.51 -15.83 -28.62
CA ASP A 404 40.30 -15.74 -29.86
C ASP A 404 39.52 -16.12 -31.12
N THR A 405 38.49 -16.97 -30.97
CA THR A 405 37.67 -17.50 -32.07
C THR A 405 36.21 -17.06 -31.99
N PHE A 406 35.87 -16.13 -31.10
CA PHE A 406 34.49 -15.74 -30.78
C PHE A 406 33.67 -15.37 -32.02
N GLU A 407 34.23 -14.53 -32.90
CA GLU A 407 33.55 -14.09 -34.13
C GLU A 407 33.27 -15.25 -35.09
N LYS A 408 34.25 -16.15 -35.26
CA LYS A 408 34.11 -17.34 -36.11
C LYS A 408 33.09 -18.31 -35.54
N GLU A 409 33.14 -18.58 -34.24
CA GLU A 409 32.18 -19.47 -33.56
C GLU A 409 30.77 -18.90 -33.58
N TYR A 410 30.63 -17.57 -33.45
CA TYR A 410 29.36 -16.88 -33.60
C TYR A 410 28.79 -17.02 -35.02
N GLN A 411 29.61 -16.83 -36.06
CA GLN A 411 29.18 -16.98 -37.46
C GLN A 411 28.78 -18.43 -37.77
N GLU A 412 29.59 -19.41 -37.36
CA GLU A 412 29.29 -20.84 -37.56
C GLU A 412 28.01 -21.26 -36.82
N MET A 413 27.80 -20.77 -35.59
CA MET A 413 26.57 -21.07 -34.84
C MET A 413 25.36 -20.36 -35.45
N THR A 414 25.52 -19.11 -35.91
CA THR A 414 24.49 -18.35 -36.63
C THR A 414 24.05 -19.06 -37.91
N GLN A 415 25.01 -19.56 -38.69
CA GLN A 415 24.72 -20.32 -39.91
C GLN A 415 23.93 -21.60 -39.59
N ARG A 416 24.35 -22.36 -38.58
CA ARG A 416 23.63 -23.56 -38.11
C ARG A 416 22.23 -23.26 -37.56
N LEU A 417 22.04 -22.11 -36.91
CA LEU A 417 20.72 -21.63 -36.48
C LEU A 417 19.82 -21.36 -37.70
N ILE A 418 20.34 -20.66 -38.71
CA ILE A 418 19.59 -20.37 -39.95
C ILE A 418 19.23 -21.66 -40.69
N GLU A 419 20.15 -22.60 -40.83
CA GLU A 419 19.92 -23.92 -41.42
C GLU A 419 18.92 -24.77 -40.62
N GLY A 420 18.92 -24.64 -39.29
CA GLY A 420 17.89 -25.19 -38.40
C GLY A 420 16.53 -24.49 -38.51
N GLY A 421 16.42 -23.49 -39.39
CA GLY A 421 15.21 -22.71 -39.64
C GLY A 421 14.86 -21.74 -38.51
N TYR A 422 15.85 -21.25 -37.77
CA TYR A 422 15.69 -20.16 -36.80
C TYR A 422 15.92 -18.83 -37.49
N LYS A 423 15.10 -17.85 -37.17
CA LYS A 423 15.23 -16.48 -37.69
C LYS A 423 15.91 -15.60 -36.65
N ILE A 424 16.95 -14.87 -37.07
CA ILE A 424 17.60 -13.87 -36.23
C ILE A 424 16.80 -12.57 -36.31
N VAL A 425 16.25 -12.14 -35.18
CA VAL A 425 15.40 -10.94 -35.08
C VAL A 425 16.22 -9.71 -34.73
N LYS A 426 17.13 -9.85 -33.76
CA LYS A 426 17.92 -8.74 -33.24
C LYS A 426 19.20 -9.24 -32.61
N VAL A 427 20.31 -8.58 -32.91
CA VAL A 427 21.59 -8.80 -32.22
C VAL A 427 21.93 -7.55 -31.42
N LYS A 428 22.39 -7.75 -30.19
CA LYS A 428 22.87 -6.69 -29.30
C LYS A 428 24.25 -7.10 -28.78
N ASN A 429 25.28 -6.45 -29.31
CA ASN A 429 26.65 -6.66 -28.91
C ASN A 429 27.05 -5.65 -27.82
N THR A 430 27.07 -6.09 -26.55
CA THR A 430 27.37 -5.18 -25.42
C THR A 430 28.87 -5.02 -25.15
N TRP A 431 29.74 -5.79 -25.83
CA TRP A 431 31.18 -5.57 -25.79
C TRP A 431 31.54 -4.16 -26.27
N LEU A 432 30.85 -3.68 -27.31
CA LEU A 432 31.01 -2.37 -27.91
C LEU A 432 30.26 -1.24 -27.17
N MET A 433 29.50 -1.57 -26.12
CA MET A 433 28.70 -0.61 -25.36
C MET A 433 29.36 -0.24 -24.02
N ASN A 434 29.17 1.01 -23.59
CA ASN A 434 29.54 1.47 -22.26
C ASN A 434 28.52 0.94 -21.23
N GLY A 435 28.78 -0.24 -20.70
CA GLY A 435 27.91 -0.89 -19.72
C GLY A 435 28.60 -2.03 -18.96
N PRO A 436 28.06 -2.39 -17.79
CA PRO A 436 28.64 -3.39 -16.91
C PRO A 436 28.49 -4.84 -17.42
N TYR A 437 27.56 -5.10 -18.32
CA TYR A 437 27.34 -6.42 -18.90
C TYR A 437 28.12 -6.59 -20.21
N LYS A 438 28.94 -7.64 -20.32
CA LYS A 438 29.75 -7.96 -21.51
C LYS A 438 29.36 -9.31 -22.10
N GLY A 439 28.73 -9.27 -23.27
CA GLY A 439 28.24 -10.43 -23.99
C GLY A 439 27.57 -10.02 -25.32
N VAL A 440 27.21 -11.00 -26.13
CA VAL A 440 26.34 -10.78 -27.29
C VAL A 440 25.00 -11.43 -27.00
N ASN A 441 23.90 -10.68 -27.16
CA ASN A 441 22.54 -11.20 -27.00
C ASN A 441 21.86 -11.19 -28.35
N THR A 442 21.43 -12.36 -28.80
CA THR A 442 20.67 -12.53 -30.04
C THR A 442 19.25 -12.95 -29.71
N VAL A 443 18.27 -12.22 -30.22
CA VAL A 443 16.86 -12.63 -30.20
C VAL A 443 16.62 -13.51 -31.42
N LEU A 444 16.21 -14.74 -31.17
CA LEU A 444 15.85 -15.73 -32.16
C LEU A 444 14.33 -15.91 -32.18
N GLU A 445 13.77 -16.16 -33.36
CA GLU A 445 12.36 -16.50 -33.56
C GLU A 445 12.26 -17.90 -34.17
N LYS A 446 11.40 -18.73 -33.58
CA LYS A 446 10.97 -20.02 -34.15
C LYS A 446 9.49 -20.20 -33.86
N ASP A 447 8.72 -20.55 -34.89
CA ASP A 447 7.29 -20.86 -34.80
C ASP A 447 6.48 -19.75 -34.05
N GLY A 448 6.84 -18.48 -34.29
CA GLY A 448 6.17 -17.32 -33.69
C GLY A 448 6.47 -17.08 -32.20
N ILE A 449 7.53 -17.69 -31.67
CA ILE A 449 8.02 -17.46 -30.30
C ILE A 449 9.45 -16.91 -30.35
N ASN A 450 9.66 -15.80 -29.65
CA ASN A 450 10.98 -15.21 -29.49
C ASN A 450 11.68 -15.77 -28.23
N PHE A 451 12.97 -16.01 -28.33
CA PHE A 451 13.82 -16.40 -27.21
C PHE A 451 15.23 -15.82 -27.34
N GLU A 452 15.99 -15.78 -26.25
CA GLU A 452 17.30 -15.13 -26.20
C GLU A 452 18.44 -16.17 -26.23
N MET A 453 19.37 -16.02 -27.17
CA MET A 453 20.64 -16.72 -27.17
C MET A 453 21.74 -15.76 -26.75
N GLN A 454 22.45 -16.10 -25.68
CA GLN A 454 23.55 -15.31 -25.14
C GLN A 454 24.89 -15.98 -25.43
N TYR A 455 25.87 -15.17 -25.81
CA TYR A 455 27.22 -15.61 -26.12
C TYR A 455 28.19 -14.85 -25.23
N HIS A 456 28.97 -15.60 -24.46
CA HIS A 456 29.91 -15.09 -23.47
C HIS A 456 31.28 -15.73 -23.64
N THR A 457 32.33 -15.07 -23.19
CA THR A 457 33.58 -15.75 -22.80
C THR A 457 33.43 -16.34 -21.40
N GLN A 458 34.27 -17.31 -21.02
CA GLN A 458 34.23 -17.92 -19.68
C GLN A 458 34.26 -16.85 -18.58
N GLU A 459 35.22 -15.93 -18.64
CA GLU A 459 35.39 -14.85 -17.66
C GLU A 459 34.17 -13.91 -17.61
N SER A 460 33.61 -13.55 -18.76
CA SER A 460 32.43 -12.67 -18.80
C SER A 460 31.17 -13.35 -18.24
N PHE A 461 31.06 -14.68 -18.39
CA PHE A 461 29.96 -15.47 -17.84
C PHE A 461 30.08 -15.62 -16.32
N GLU A 462 31.28 -15.93 -15.82
CA GLU A 462 31.57 -16.03 -14.38
C GLU A 462 31.34 -14.70 -13.68
N LEU A 463 31.82 -13.60 -14.28
CA LEU A 463 31.60 -12.27 -13.73
C LEU A 463 30.11 -11.92 -13.66
N LYS A 464 29.37 -12.21 -14.73
CA LYS A 464 27.91 -12.03 -14.82
C LYS A 464 27.17 -12.80 -13.72
N ASN A 465 27.51 -14.07 -13.51
CA ASN A 465 26.79 -14.93 -12.56
C ASN A 465 27.28 -14.84 -11.12
N GLY A 466 28.47 -14.27 -10.88
CA GLY A 466 29.01 -14.03 -9.55
C GLY A 466 28.84 -12.57 -9.11
N PRO A 467 29.93 -11.81 -8.96
CA PRO A 467 29.91 -10.51 -8.28
C PRO A 467 29.04 -9.47 -8.99
N LEU A 468 28.85 -9.56 -10.31
CA LEU A 468 28.00 -8.64 -11.05
C LEU A 468 26.52 -8.85 -10.72
N HIS A 469 26.07 -10.10 -10.55
CA HIS A 469 24.68 -10.41 -10.21
C HIS A 469 24.29 -9.80 -8.86
N GLU A 470 25.12 -10.00 -7.83
CA GLU A 470 24.88 -9.46 -6.49
C GLU A 470 24.83 -7.94 -6.46
N LEU A 471 25.75 -7.27 -7.17
CA LEU A 471 25.78 -5.82 -7.26
C LEU A 471 24.58 -5.29 -8.05
N TYR A 472 24.15 -5.99 -9.08
CA TYR A 472 22.98 -5.62 -9.88
C TYR A 472 21.67 -5.76 -9.09
N GLU A 473 21.52 -6.80 -8.26
CA GLU A 473 20.35 -6.97 -7.39
C GLU A 473 20.24 -5.81 -6.37
N LYS A 474 21.37 -5.38 -5.80
CA LYS A 474 21.41 -4.19 -4.92
C LYS A 474 21.16 -2.89 -5.69
N TYR A 475 21.69 -2.77 -6.91
CA TYR A 475 21.52 -1.59 -7.75
C TYR A 475 20.05 -1.38 -8.13
N ARG A 476 19.32 -2.46 -8.44
CA ARG A 476 17.94 -2.40 -8.91
C ARG A 476 16.89 -2.30 -7.79
N ASP A 477 17.27 -2.49 -6.52
CA ASP A 477 16.34 -2.37 -5.39
C ASP A 477 15.80 -0.92 -5.32
N ALA A 478 14.48 -0.80 -5.14
CA ALA A 478 13.79 0.49 -5.08
C ALA A 478 14.18 1.31 -3.84
N SER A 479 14.64 0.64 -2.78
CA SER A 479 15.12 1.25 -1.54
C SER A 479 16.55 1.79 -1.62
N THR A 480 17.32 1.40 -2.66
CA THR A 480 18.70 1.88 -2.85
C THR A 480 18.72 3.35 -3.28
N SER A 481 19.41 4.18 -2.50
CA SER A 481 19.53 5.61 -2.78
C SER A 481 20.28 5.89 -4.09
N ASN A 482 20.03 7.06 -4.71
CA ASN A 482 20.69 7.43 -5.97
C ASN A 482 22.22 7.49 -5.84
N GLN A 483 22.74 7.98 -4.71
CA GLN A 483 24.18 8.03 -4.45
C GLN A 483 24.78 6.62 -4.37
N GLU A 484 24.07 5.67 -3.75
CA GLU A 484 24.51 4.29 -3.67
C GLU A 484 24.41 3.59 -5.03
N ARG A 485 23.36 3.85 -5.82
CA ARG A 485 23.26 3.36 -7.21
C ARG A 485 24.45 3.80 -8.07
N MET A 486 24.92 5.04 -7.94
CA MET A 486 26.11 5.52 -8.67
C MET A 486 27.38 4.76 -8.26
N LYS A 487 27.57 4.49 -6.96
CA LYS A 487 28.72 3.71 -6.46
C LYS A 487 28.68 2.26 -6.95
N LEU A 488 27.51 1.62 -6.86
CA LEU A 488 27.29 0.26 -7.34
C LEU A 488 27.53 0.18 -8.86
N PHE A 489 27.03 1.15 -9.62
CA PHE A 489 27.26 1.21 -11.07
C PHE A 489 28.74 1.37 -11.41
N LYS A 490 29.46 2.27 -10.72
CA LYS A 490 30.91 2.42 -10.90
C LYS A 490 31.66 1.14 -10.57
N LYS A 491 31.32 0.48 -9.46
CA LYS A 491 31.92 -0.80 -9.06
C LYS A 491 31.69 -1.89 -10.10
N MET A 492 30.49 -1.96 -10.66
CA MET A 492 30.17 -2.89 -11.75
C MET A 492 30.98 -2.60 -13.04
N LEU A 493 31.25 -1.34 -13.36
CA LEU A 493 32.12 -0.98 -14.49
C LEU A 493 33.60 -1.31 -14.22
N ASP A 494 34.07 -1.07 -13.00
CA ASP A 494 35.47 -1.34 -12.62
C ASP A 494 35.80 -2.85 -12.70
N LEU A 495 34.83 -3.71 -12.38
CA LEU A 495 34.96 -5.17 -12.51
C LEU A 495 35.21 -5.65 -13.95
N ASN A 496 34.82 -4.87 -14.96
CA ASN A 496 35.02 -5.23 -16.37
C ASN A 496 36.42 -4.92 -16.91
N LYS A 497 37.22 -4.11 -16.19
CA LYS A 497 38.52 -3.63 -16.70
C LYS A 497 39.55 -4.74 -16.93
N GLY A 498 39.34 -5.90 -16.30
CA GLY A 498 40.20 -7.07 -16.46
C GLY A 498 39.70 -8.11 -17.47
N LEU A 499 38.59 -7.86 -18.18
CA LEU A 499 38.08 -8.80 -19.18
C LEU A 499 38.80 -8.60 -20.51
N ASP A 500 39.29 -9.69 -21.08
CA ASP A 500 39.82 -9.69 -22.44
C ASP A 500 38.69 -9.51 -23.46
N ILE A 501 38.86 -8.51 -24.34
CA ILE A 501 37.90 -8.22 -25.40
C ILE A 501 38.07 -9.29 -26.50
N PRO A 502 37.00 -10.02 -26.88
CA PRO A 502 37.12 -11.05 -27.89
C PRO A 502 37.62 -10.51 -29.24
N ARG A 503 38.39 -11.33 -29.94
CA ARG A 503 38.96 -10.95 -31.23
C ARG A 503 37.87 -10.76 -32.28
N ASN A 504 37.99 -9.70 -33.07
CA ASN A 504 37.05 -9.31 -34.14
C ASN A 504 35.60 -9.10 -33.67
N ILE A 505 35.38 -8.79 -32.39
CA ILE A 505 34.03 -8.67 -31.82
C ILE A 505 33.20 -7.56 -32.50
N GLU A 506 33.84 -6.57 -33.12
CA GLU A 506 33.20 -5.51 -33.90
C GLU A 506 32.47 -6.00 -35.17
N ARG A 507 32.78 -7.22 -35.63
CA ARG A 507 32.14 -7.85 -36.79
C ARG A 507 30.88 -8.63 -36.44
N VAL A 508 30.62 -8.86 -35.15
CA VAL A 508 29.39 -9.51 -34.68
C VAL A 508 28.26 -8.48 -34.61
N LYS A 509 27.30 -8.61 -35.53
CA LYS A 509 26.23 -7.63 -35.79
C LYS A 509 24.86 -8.25 -36.00
#